data_AF-A0A2N0LC99-F1
#
_entry.id   AF-A0A2N0LC99-F1
#
_cell.length_a   1.000
_cell.length_b   1.000
_cell.length_c   1.000
_cell.angle_alpha   90.00
_cell.angle_beta   90.00
_cell.angle_gamma   90.00
#
_symmetry.space_group_name_H-M   'P 1'
#
loop_
_entity.id
_entity.type
_entity.pdbx_description
1 polymer ?
#
loop_
_entity_poly.entity_id
_entity_poly.type
_entity_poly.pdbx_seq_one_letter_code
_entity_poly.pdbx_strand_id
1 'polypeptide(L)'
;RVIADRPSDKAIGLINWSNVTAFKGLLDNLSIWSGITSGFSPAVSSSASILIPDMQLAEALRTAVNKSSQDNITADDMANLTYLDVVSENISDISGLEHAVNLIDLRISQNQISDLSPLEDLENLEVLYFYGNDVGDISPLRNLTELNFINGGDNQISDINALESLTALRALWLNGNQISNIRSLANLTNLDYLRLEENSISEISALSLLTKVEKLWLHNNQIDELSPLQSMSALTELHLKNNEVTDIDPLVWSQGEGRPGNLLFVDLRGNKLDLTQDSSDMLNVEELRSRGVEITTDPPVMTAPKSWESGPSLDTSRYGLATVAYKGKTYAIGGWNGPTVLEVFDPSTESWTTLSPPPISQSGLAAAQVDGYIYTFGSYGWEETVQVYDIDKDQWSFGPVLPRGMYWATAESIGNNIYVVGGYSSNGPLSTVYILDTTTLTWSQGSDMPAPAQIPASAVYRGEIYAFPLNHKYNPETDSWTPFTGAPSGHGYASEAVTAESEIYLIGGTPGNIYQAYKTTEIYDPLNDSWRTTEDLNIGRYQFGALYLDGKIYSIGGRNKEAGAEDSVEVLTVNP
;
A
#
# COMPACT_ATOMS: atom_id res chain seq x y z
N ARG A 1 26.13 17.00 1.95
CA ARG A 1 26.17 15.82 2.84
C ARG A 1 25.08 14.87 2.35
N VAL A 2 25.39 14.12 1.30
CA VAL A 2 24.56 13.04 0.77
C VAL A 2 24.95 11.82 1.61
N ILE A 3 23.99 11.27 2.34
CA ILE A 3 24.20 10.05 3.11
C ILE A 3 24.15 8.92 2.09
N ALA A 4 25.31 8.27 1.91
CA ALA A 4 25.43 7.01 1.20
C ALA A 4 24.62 5.96 1.96
N ASP A 5 23.48 5.56 1.41
CA ASP A 5 22.89 4.28 1.76
C ASP A 5 23.84 3.21 1.22
N ARG A 6 24.62 2.63 2.13
CA ARG A 6 25.25 1.34 1.91
C ARG A 6 24.13 0.35 1.63
N PRO A 7 24.07 -0.33 0.48
CA PRO A 7 23.32 -1.57 0.42
C PRO A 7 24.05 -2.51 1.38
N SER A 8 23.47 -2.74 2.54
CA SER A 8 23.87 -3.88 3.34
C SER A 8 23.60 -5.13 2.50
N ASP A 9 24.63 -5.92 2.22
CA ASP A 9 24.58 -7.30 1.70
C ASP A 9 23.82 -8.27 2.65
N LYS A 10 22.72 -7.82 3.25
CA LYS A 10 21.90 -8.55 4.22
C LYS A 10 20.42 -8.66 3.83
N ALA A 11 20.04 -8.25 2.63
CA ALA A 11 18.68 -8.40 2.11
C ALA A 11 18.63 -9.22 0.80
N ILE A 12 19.44 -10.26 0.71
CA ILE A 12 19.14 -11.45 -0.08
C ILE A 12 19.37 -12.59 0.90
N GLY A 13 18.34 -13.39 1.18
CA GLY A 13 18.55 -14.64 1.92
C GLY A 13 19.69 -15.36 1.22
N LEU A 14 20.80 -15.54 1.94
CA LEU A 14 21.98 -16.27 1.49
C LEU A 14 21.51 -17.46 0.65
N ILE A 15 21.65 -17.41 -0.67
CA ILE A 15 21.88 -18.65 -1.40
C ILE A 15 23.20 -19.10 -0.81
N ASN A 16 23.10 -20.05 0.12
CA ASN A 16 24.24 -20.60 0.80
C ASN A 16 24.98 -21.47 -0.22
N TRP A 17 25.81 -20.83 -1.03
CA TRP A 17 26.68 -21.49 -2.02
C TRP A 17 27.79 -22.33 -1.36
N SER A 18 27.81 -22.45 -0.02
CA SER A 18 28.58 -23.50 0.66
C SER A 18 28.13 -24.93 0.33
N ASN A 19 26.97 -25.10 -0.35
CA ASN A 19 26.53 -26.40 -0.85
C ASN A 19 26.96 -26.74 -2.30
N VAL A 20 27.72 -25.89 -3.00
CA VAL A 20 28.40 -26.33 -4.25
C VAL A 20 29.60 -27.24 -3.98
N THR A 21 29.98 -27.43 -2.71
CA THR A 21 30.85 -28.55 -2.33
C THR A 21 30.20 -29.93 -2.57
N ALA A 22 28.89 -30.01 -2.87
CA ALA A 22 28.22 -31.25 -3.23
C ALA A 22 28.53 -31.76 -4.66
N PHE A 23 29.19 -30.97 -5.53
CA PHE A 23 29.76 -31.51 -6.78
C PHE A 23 31.19 -32.03 -6.60
N LYS A 24 31.85 -31.66 -5.50
CA LYS A 24 33.16 -32.21 -5.09
C LYS A 24 33.06 -33.65 -4.57
N GLY A 25 31.86 -34.07 -4.12
CA GLY A 25 31.61 -35.40 -3.55
C GLY A 25 31.33 -36.53 -4.56
N LEU A 26 31.18 -36.25 -5.85
CA LEU A 26 30.91 -37.29 -6.86
C LEU A 26 32.13 -37.66 -7.73
N LEU A 27 33.25 -36.94 -7.61
CA LEU A 27 34.50 -37.26 -8.31
C LEU A 27 35.59 -37.85 -7.39
N ASP A 28 35.45 -37.74 -6.07
CA ASP A 28 36.39 -38.33 -5.10
C ASP A 28 36.10 -39.80 -4.74
N ASN A 29 35.14 -40.46 -5.41
CA ASN A 29 34.75 -41.84 -5.07
C ASN A 29 34.77 -42.84 -6.24
N LEU A 30 35.71 -42.66 -7.18
CA LEU A 30 36.12 -43.72 -8.09
C LEU A 30 37.63 -43.91 -8.02
N SER A 31 38.05 -44.67 -7.01
CA SER A 31 39.35 -45.33 -6.97
C SER A 31 39.40 -46.40 -8.06
N ILE A 32 39.76 -46.01 -9.29
CA ILE A 32 40.27 -46.97 -10.29
C ILE A 32 41.45 -46.33 -11.02
N TRP A 33 42.63 -46.41 -10.40
CA TRP A 33 43.91 -46.35 -11.10
C TRP A 33 44.44 -47.77 -11.26
N SER A 34 44.37 -48.32 -12.48
CA SER A 34 45.33 -49.34 -12.94
C SER A 34 45.36 -49.42 -14.47
N GLY A 35 46.47 -48.97 -15.06
CA GLY A 35 46.83 -49.13 -16.48
C GLY A 35 46.14 -48.12 -17.39
N ILE A 36 46.84 -47.27 -18.14
CA ILE A 36 47.96 -47.55 -19.04
C ILE A 36 48.87 -46.32 -19.07
N THR A 37 50.13 -46.50 -18.70
CA THR A 37 51.23 -45.63 -19.08
C THR A 37 51.59 -45.87 -20.55
N SER A 38 51.45 -44.88 -21.41
CA SER A 38 52.41 -44.54 -22.49
C SER A 38 51.77 -43.60 -23.50
N GLY A 39 52.30 -42.37 -23.62
CA GLY A 39 52.01 -41.54 -24.79
C GLY A 39 51.82 -40.04 -24.58
N PHE A 40 52.38 -39.42 -23.53
CA PHE A 40 52.56 -37.97 -23.55
C PHE A 40 54.02 -37.66 -23.87
N SER A 41 54.22 -37.06 -25.04
CA SER A 41 55.41 -36.28 -25.36
C SER A 41 55.62 -35.26 -24.23
N PRO A 42 56.86 -34.97 -23.79
CA PRO A 42 57.05 -33.98 -22.75
C PRO A 42 56.60 -32.63 -23.32
N ALA A 43 55.49 -32.10 -22.78
CA ALA A 43 55.26 -30.68 -22.84
C ALA A 43 56.47 -30.04 -22.16
N VAL A 44 57.23 -29.27 -22.92
CA VAL A 44 58.22 -28.35 -22.36
C VAL A 44 57.44 -27.49 -21.38
N SER A 45 57.67 -27.66 -20.07
CA SER A 45 57.15 -26.74 -19.05
C SER A 45 57.68 -25.37 -19.44
N SER A 46 56.80 -24.48 -19.90
CA SER A 46 57.24 -23.16 -20.31
C SER A 46 57.56 -22.40 -19.02
N SER A 47 58.84 -22.35 -18.66
CA SER A 47 59.35 -21.51 -17.57
C SER A 47 59.32 -20.01 -17.95
N ALA A 48 58.53 -19.64 -18.96
CA ALA A 48 58.39 -18.30 -19.43
C ALA A 48 57.58 -17.51 -18.39
N SER A 49 58.19 -16.43 -17.90
CA SER A 49 57.50 -15.48 -17.03
C SER A 49 56.38 -14.82 -17.82
N ILE A 50 55.18 -14.77 -17.24
CA ILE A 50 54.07 -13.96 -17.74
C ILE A 50 54.33 -12.51 -17.32
N LEU A 51 54.06 -11.58 -18.22
CA LEU A 51 54.12 -10.15 -17.93
C LEU A 51 52.77 -9.72 -17.33
N ILE A 52 52.82 -9.21 -16.10
CA ILE A 52 51.67 -8.59 -15.43
C ILE A 52 52.09 -7.16 -15.11
N PRO A 53 51.70 -6.16 -15.93
CA PRO A 53 52.17 -4.78 -15.79
C PRO A 53 51.72 -4.12 -14.49
N ASP A 54 50.52 -4.43 -14.01
CA ASP A 54 49.97 -3.91 -12.76
C ASP A 54 50.62 -4.60 -11.56
N MET A 55 51.30 -3.81 -10.71
CA MET A 55 52.03 -4.33 -9.57
C MET A 55 51.11 -4.95 -8.51
N GLN A 56 49.92 -4.38 -8.32
CA GLN A 56 48.95 -4.85 -7.33
C GLN A 56 48.37 -6.19 -7.78
N LEU A 57 48.02 -6.30 -9.06
CA LEU A 57 47.59 -7.57 -9.64
C LEU A 57 48.70 -8.62 -9.58
N ALA A 58 49.94 -8.25 -9.91
CA ALA A 58 51.06 -9.18 -9.85
C ALA A 58 51.32 -9.71 -8.43
N GLU A 59 51.17 -8.87 -7.41
CA GLU A 59 51.28 -9.28 -6.00
C GLU A 59 50.12 -10.18 -5.57
N ALA A 60 48.89 -9.83 -5.96
CA ALA A 60 47.72 -10.65 -5.68
C ALA A 60 47.80 -12.03 -6.36
N LEU A 61 48.21 -12.08 -7.62
CA LEU A 61 48.38 -13.34 -8.35
C LEU A 61 49.47 -14.21 -7.73
N ARG A 62 50.61 -13.63 -7.30
CA ARG A 62 51.64 -14.39 -6.56
C ARG A 62 51.06 -15.01 -5.30
N THR A 63 50.24 -14.26 -4.56
CA THR A 63 49.57 -14.76 -3.36
C THR A 63 48.61 -15.90 -3.71
N ALA A 64 47.78 -15.74 -4.75
CA ALA A 64 46.80 -16.73 -5.18
C ALA A 64 47.44 -18.06 -5.62
N VAL A 65 48.62 -18.01 -6.25
CA VAL A 65 49.36 -19.19 -6.69
C VAL A 65 50.44 -19.66 -5.70
N ASN A 66 50.40 -19.19 -4.45
CA ASN A 66 51.32 -19.56 -3.36
C ASN A 66 52.81 -19.32 -3.68
N LYS A 67 53.12 -18.18 -4.29
CA LYS A 67 54.48 -17.75 -4.65
C LYS A 67 55.00 -16.63 -3.77
N SER A 68 56.33 -16.59 -3.60
CA SER A 68 57.01 -15.49 -2.89
C SER A 68 57.05 -14.25 -3.78
N SER A 69 57.19 -13.05 -3.20
CA SER A 69 57.18 -11.77 -3.93
C SER A 69 58.24 -11.62 -5.02
N GLN A 70 59.31 -12.43 -5.00
CA GLN A 70 60.38 -12.44 -6.00
C GLN A 70 60.24 -13.54 -7.06
N ASP A 71 59.28 -14.46 -6.88
CA ASP A 71 59.07 -15.55 -7.82
C ASP A 71 58.29 -15.04 -9.04
N ASN A 72 58.68 -15.52 -10.22
CA ASN A 72 57.98 -15.24 -11.47
C ASN A 72 56.68 -16.05 -11.54
N ILE A 73 55.61 -15.44 -12.03
CA ILE A 73 54.38 -16.13 -12.40
C ILE A 73 54.58 -16.75 -13.79
N THR A 74 54.22 -18.01 -13.96
CA THR A 74 54.39 -18.82 -15.17
C THR A 74 53.05 -19.26 -15.72
N ALA A 75 53.02 -19.74 -16.96
CA ALA A 75 51.82 -20.28 -17.59
C ALA A 75 51.17 -21.42 -16.77
N ASP A 76 51.98 -22.30 -16.17
CA ASP A 76 51.45 -23.39 -15.33
C ASP A 76 50.78 -22.86 -14.06
N ASP A 77 51.26 -21.75 -13.49
CA ASP A 77 50.62 -21.15 -12.31
C ASP A 77 49.25 -20.56 -12.67
N MET A 78 49.18 -19.83 -13.79
CA MET A 78 47.93 -19.23 -14.27
C MET A 78 46.92 -20.30 -14.70
N ALA A 79 47.39 -21.39 -15.34
CA ALA A 79 46.53 -22.52 -15.69
C ALA A 79 45.93 -23.23 -14.46
N ASN A 80 46.52 -23.09 -13.26
CA ASN A 80 45.95 -23.64 -12.02
C ASN A 80 45.00 -22.67 -11.30
N LEU A 81 44.91 -21.41 -11.76
CA LEU A 81 44.07 -20.40 -11.13
C LEU A 81 42.61 -20.58 -11.54
N THR A 82 41.77 -21.01 -10.60
CA THR A 82 40.32 -21.18 -10.81
C THR A 82 39.49 -20.09 -10.13
N TYR A 83 40.09 -19.33 -9.21
CA TYR A 83 39.44 -18.28 -8.45
C TYR A 83 40.42 -17.14 -8.18
N LEU A 84 39.97 -15.91 -8.35
CA LEU A 84 40.73 -14.71 -7.99
C LEU A 84 39.81 -13.63 -7.43
N ASP A 85 40.18 -13.08 -6.27
CA ASP A 85 39.48 -11.97 -5.63
C ASP A 85 40.48 -10.88 -5.27
N VAL A 86 40.30 -9.73 -5.90
CA VAL A 86 41.15 -8.53 -5.81
C VAL A 86 40.31 -7.26 -5.75
N VAL A 87 39.21 -7.33 -5.00
CA VAL A 87 38.30 -6.19 -4.80
C VAL A 87 38.99 -5.07 -4.02
N SER A 88 38.85 -3.82 -4.50
CA SER A 88 39.44 -2.63 -3.85
C SER A 88 40.96 -2.62 -3.72
N GLU A 89 41.68 -3.25 -4.65
CA GLU A 89 43.15 -3.36 -4.63
C GLU A 89 43.88 -2.28 -5.46
N ASN A 90 43.15 -1.28 -5.98
CA ASN A 90 43.67 -0.20 -6.81
C ASN A 90 44.35 -0.72 -8.10
N ILE A 91 43.75 -1.74 -8.71
CA ILE A 91 44.18 -2.33 -9.98
C ILE A 91 43.61 -1.51 -11.14
N SER A 92 44.41 -1.32 -12.19
CA SER A 92 43.99 -0.59 -13.40
C SER A 92 44.20 -1.38 -14.69
N ASP A 93 45.13 -2.35 -14.69
CA ASP A 93 45.46 -3.17 -15.85
C ASP A 93 45.40 -4.66 -15.46
N ILE A 94 44.52 -5.40 -16.13
CA ILE A 94 44.32 -6.84 -15.90
C ILE A 94 45.07 -7.74 -16.89
N SER A 95 46.00 -7.17 -17.67
CA SER A 95 46.87 -7.93 -18.55
C SER A 95 47.67 -8.99 -17.78
N GLY A 96 47.78 -10.17 -18.38
CA GLY A 96 48.27 -11.40 -17.78
C GLY A 96 47.16 -12.37 -17.39
N LEU A 97 45.92 -11.91 -17.17
CA LEU A 97 44.77 -12.79 -16.87
C LEU A 97 44.34 -13.64 -18.08
N GLU A 98 44.69 -13.27 -19.31
CA GLU A 98 44.42 -14.06 -20.52
C GLU A 98 45.06 -15.47 -20.47
N HIS A 99 46.03 -15.67 -19.57
CA HIS A 99 46.66 -16.97 -19.34
C HIS A 99 45.96 -17.82 -18.28
N ALA A 100 45.00 -17.29 -17.53
CA ALA A 100 44.24 -18.01 -16.51
C ALA A 100 43.06 -18.77 -17.13
N VAL A 101 43.32 -19.61 -18.13
CA VAL A 101 42.30 -20.26 -18.97
C VAL A 101 41.32 -21.19 -18.22
N ASN A 102 41.62 -21.54 -16.97
CA ASN A 102 40.77 -22.36 -16.10
C ASN A 102 40.07 -21.54 -15.00
N LEU A 103 40.06 -20.21 -15.11
CA LEU A 103 39.42 -19.30 -14.16
C LEU A 103 37.89 -19.45 -14.23
N ILE A 104 37.25 -19.61 -13.07
CA ILE A 104 35.81 -19.87 -12.93
C ILE A 104 35.11 -18.68 -12.24
N ASP A 105 35.71 -18.13 -11.18
CA ASP A 105 35.16 -17.00 -10.41
C ASP A 105 36.22 -15.89 -10.32
N LEU A 106 35.91 -14.72 -10.90
CA LEU A 106 36.76 -13.54 -10.93
C LEU A 106 36.07 -12.35 -10.26
N ARG A 107 36.72 -11.78 -9.24
CA ARG A 107 36.23 -10.61 -8.50
C ARG A 107 37.24 -9.48 -8.55
N ILE A 108 36.93 -8.48 -9.35
CA ILE A 108 37.77 -7.32 -9.67
C ILE A 108 37.02 -6.00 -9.39
N SER A 109 35.96 -6.02 -8.60
CA SER A 109 35.15 -4.84 -8.26
C SER A 109 35.93 -3.75 -7.52
N GLN A 110 35.45 -2.51 -7.60
CA GLN A 110 35.97 -1.34 -6.89
C GLN A 110 37.44 -1.04 -7.21
N ASN A 111 37.80 -1.11 -8.49
CA ASN A 111 39.13 -0.84 -9.02
C ASN A 111 39.06 0.30 -10.07
N GLN A 112 40.08 0.43 -10.92
CA GLN A 112 40.18 1.45 -11.99
C GLN A 112 40.30 0.78 -13.36
N ILE A 113 39.64 -0.36 -13.53
CA ILE A 113 39.73 -1.19 -14.74
C ILE A 113 38.82 -0.60 -15.81
N SER A 114 39.33 -0.45 -17.02
CA SER A 114 38.54 0.00 -18.18
C SER A 114 38.57 -0.96 -19.36
N ASP A 115 39.55 -1.87 -19.39
CA ASP A 115 39.77 -2.83 -20.47
C ASP A 115 39.55 -4.27 -19.97
N LEU A 116 38.57 -4.94 -20.58
CA LEU A 116 38.26 -6.36 -20.31
C LEU A 116 38.82 -7.31 -21.36
N SER A 117 39.61 -6.83 -22.34
CA SER A 117 40.18 -7.69 -23.39
C SER A 117 40.99 -8.89 -22.87
N PRO A 118 41.69 -8.84 -21.71
CA PRO A 118 42.34 -10.02 -21.14
C PRO A 118 41.38 -11.15 -20.74
N LEU A 119 40.07 -10.91 -20.73
CA LEU A 119 39.05 -11.93 -20.39
C LEU A 119 38.49 -12.65 -21.63
N GLU A 120 38.78 -12.21 -22.86
CA GLU A 120 38.08 -12.62 -24.09
C GLU A 120 38.01 -14.13 -24.32
N ASP A 121 39.09 -14.85 -23.95
CA ASP A 121 39.26 -16.29 -24.17
C ASP A 121 39.10 -17.14 -22.89
N LEU A 122 38.59 -16.56 -21.79
CA LEU A 122 38.41 -17.28 -20.53
C LEU A 122 37.09 -18.07 -20.50
N GLU A 123 36.93 -19.00 -21.44
CA GLU A 123 35.67 -19.72 -21.73
C GLU A 123 35.06 -20.46 -20.53
N ASN A 124 35.85 -20.79 -19.50
CA ASN A 124 35.39 -21.46 -18.28
C ASN A 124 34.83 -20.49 -17.22
N LEU A 125 34.82 -19.18 -17.48
CA LEU A 125 34.39 -18.18 -16.51
C LEU A 125 32.88 -18.26 -16.30
N GLU A 126 32.49 -18.53 -15.06
CA GLU A 126 31.10 -18.71 -14.63
C GLU A 126 30.57 -17.49 -13.86
N VAL A 127 31.44 -16.85 -13.08
CA VAL A 127 31.10 -15.76 -12.15
C VAL A 127 32.06 -14.60 -12.35
N LEU A 128 31.50 -13.42 -12.64
CA LEU A 128 32.29 -12.22 -12.88
C LEU A 128 31.73 -11.02 -12.10
N TYR A 129 32.54 -10.48 -11.20
CA TYR A 129 32.29 -9.23 -10.48
C TYR A 129 33.28 -8.15 -10.92
N PHE A 130 32.79 -7.08 -11.52
CA PHE A 130 33.58 -5.89 -11.90
C PHE A 130 32.85 -4.58 -11.57
N TYR A 131 31.94 -4.62 -10.61
CA TYR A 131 31.20 -3.46 -10.12
C TYR A 131 32.12 -2.31 -9.70
N GLY A 132 31.77 -1.05 -9.99
CA GLY A 132 32.54 0.11 -9.53
C GLY A 132 33.91 0.22 -10.18
N ASN A 133 33.94 0.20 -11.51
CA ASN A 133 35.14 0.35 -12.35
C ASN A 133 34.86 1.41 -13.45
N ASP A 134 35.77 1.54 -14.42
CA ASP A 134 35.66 2.46 -15.55
C ASP A 134 35.37 1.73 -16.88
N VAL A 135 34.71 0.56 -16.83
CA VAL A 135 34.45 -0.28 -18.01
C VAL A 135 33.35 0.32 -18.87
N GLY A 136 33.64 0.59 -20.14
CA GLY A 136 32.64 0.98 -21.14
C GLY A 136 32.37 -0.08 -22.20
N ASP A 137 33.38 -0.89 -22.54
CA ASP A 137 33.31 -1.93 -23.56
C ASP A 137 33.28 -3.32 -22.91
N ILE A 138 32.19 -4.04 -23.12
CA ILE A 138 32.02 -5.42 -22.66
C ILE A 138 32.03 -6.44 -23.81
N SER A 139 32.43 -6.03 -25.03
CA SER A 139 32.59 -6.94 -26.18
C SER A 139 33.46 -8.18 -25.92
N PRO A 140 34.50 -8.13 -25.05
CA PRO A 140 35.27 -9.33 -24.69
C PRO A 140 34.44 -10.43 -24.03
N LEU A 141 33.28 -10.11 -23.43
CA LEU A 141 32.44 -11.12 -22.75
C LEU A 141 31.64 -12.00 -23.72
N ARG A 142 31.60 -11.67 -25.02
CA ARG A 142 30.64 -12.24 -25.99
C ARG A 142 30.65 -13.77 -26.09
N ASN A 143 31.83 -14.37 -25.93
CA ASN A 143 32.03 -15.82 -26.10
C ASN A 143 32.08 -16.57 -24.76
N LEU A 144 31.96 -15.88 -23.62
CA LEU A 144 32.05 -16.49 -22.29
C LEU A 144 30.72 -17.14 -21.89
N THR A 145 30.30 -18.15 -22.67
CA THR A 145 28.93 -18.71 -22.63
C THR A 145 28.59 -19.46 -21.35
N GLU A 146 29.59 -19.79 -20.52
CA GLU A 146 29.41 -20.41 -19.21
C GLU A 146 29.06 -19.40 -18.10
N LEU A 147 29.12 -18.08 -18.39
CA LEU A 147 28.75 -17.04 -17.42
C LEU A 147 27.31 -17.23 -16.94
N ASN A 148 27.16 -17.50 -15.65
CA ASN A 148 25.88 -17.62 -14.96
C ASN A 148 25.59 -16.40 -14.07
N PHE A 149 26.62 -15.67 -13.66
CA PHE A 149 26.49 -14.47 -12.84
C PHE A 149 27.41 -13.36 -13.34
N ILE A 150 26.83 -12.17 -13.59
CA ILE A 150 27.57 -10.95 -13.88
C ILE A 150 27.12 -9.83 -12.94
N ASN A 151 28.07 -9.20 -12.26
CA ASN A 151 27.89 -7.91 -11.61
C ASN A 151 28.84 -6.87 -12.21
N GLY A 152 28.31 -6.04 -13.11
CA GLY A 152 28.98 -4.94 -13.79
C GLY A 152 28.37 -3.57 -13.48
N GLY A 153 27.71 -3.42 -12.33
CA GLY A 153 27.11 -2.13 -11.95
C GLY A 153 28.14 -1.01 -11.72
N ASP A 154 27.70 0.24 -11.68
CA ASP A 154 28.53 1.44 -11.49
C ASP A 154 29.77 1.46 -12.40
N ASN A 155 29.52 1.51 -13.70
CA ASN A 155 30.52 1.53 -14.77
C ASN A 155 30.08 2.55 -15.85
N GLN A 156 30.65 2.46 -17.06
CA GLN A 156 30.37 3.36 -18.18
C GLN A 156 29.75 2.62 -19.38
N ILE A 157 29.08 1.48 -19.13
CA ILE A 157 28.53 0.60 -20.16
C ILE A 157 27.33 1.26 -20.82
N SER A 158 27.29 1.26 -22.15
CA SER A 158 26.13 1.73 -22.93
C SER A 158 25.65 0.72 -23.97
N ASP A 159 26.55 -0.10 -24.52
CA ASP A 159 26.26 -1.21 -25.43
C ASP A 159 26.38 -2.55 -24.70
N ILE A 160 25.30 -3.33 -24.74
CA ILE A 160 25.23 -4.67 -24.13
C ILE A 160 24.97 -5.79 -25.15
N ASN A 161 25.26 -5.56 -26.44
CA ASN A 161 25.12 -6.57 -27.50
C ASN A 161 26.00 -7.81 -27.27
N ALA A 162 27.11 -7.67 -26.54
CA ALA A 162 27.95 -8.79 -26.15
C ALA A 162 27.20 -9.86 -25.35
N LEU A 163 26.11 -9.49 -24.65
CA LEU A 163 25.37 -10.40 -23.78
C LEU A 163 24.40 -11.32 -24.54
N GLU A 164 24.12 -11.07 -25.83
CA GLU A 164 23.04 -11.74 -26.58
C GLU A 164 23.13 -13.28 -26.59
N SER A 165 24.34 -13.83 -26.57
CA SER A 165 24.62 -15.28 -26.58
C SER A 165 24.78 -15.91 -25.19
N LEU A 166 24.79 -15.13 -24.11
CA LEU A 166 25.09 -15.60 -22.75
C LEU A 166 23.89 -16.24 -22.05
N THR A 167 23.26 -17.20 -22.72
CA THR A 167 21.97 -17.80 -22.33
C THR A 167 22.02 -18.64 -21.03
N ALA A 168 23.22 -18.88 -20.48
CA ALA A 168 23.41 -19.51 -19.18
C ALA A 168 23.17 -18.56 -17.98
N LEU A 169 23.10 -17.24 -18.22
CA LEU A 169 22.93 -16.23 -17.17
C LEU A 169 21.68 -16.48 -16.32
N ARG A 170 21.90 -16.50 -15.00
CA ARG A 170 20.90 -16.59 -13.93
C ARG A 170 20.72 -15.24 -13.23
N ALA A 171 21.78 -14.47 -13.10
CA ALA A 171 21.74 -13.14 -12.50
C ALA A 171 22.61 -12.15 -13.27
N LEU A 172 22.03 -10.97 -13.53
CA LEU A 172 22.70 -9.89 -14.27
C LEU A 172 22.45 -8.56 -13.56
N TRP A 173 23.52 -7.94 -13.06
CA TRP A 173 23.48 -6.63 -12.43
C TRP A 173 24.30 -5.63 -13.25
N LEU A 174 23.59 -4.65 -13.83
CA LEU A 174 24.15 -3.58 -14.67
C LEU A 174 23.63 -2.21 -14.23
N ASN A 175 23.28 -2.08 -12.96
CA ASN A 175 22.82 -0.81 -12.38
C ASN A 175 23.88 0.30 -12.50
N GLY A 176 23.48 1.57 -12.53
CA GLY A 176 24.44 2.69 -12.51
C GLY A 176 25.33 2.74 -13.76
N ASN A 177 24.74 2.55 -14.93
CA ASN A 177 25.42 2.58 -16.23
C ASN A 177 24.73 3.58 -17.18
N GLN A 178 25.04 3.54 -18.47
CA GLN A 178 24.53 4.43 -19.52
C GLN A 178 23.69 3.66 -20.55
N ILE A 179 23.05 2.57 -20.12
CA ILE A 179 22.31 1.67 -20.99
C ILE A 179 20.95 2.29 -21.33
N SER A 180 20.58 2.25 -22.61
CA SER A 180 19.24 2.65 -23.08
C SER A 180 18.57 1.58 -23.93
N ASN A 181 19.36 0.74 -24.61
CA ASN A 181 18.87 -0.34 -25.46
C ASN A 181 19.16 -1.70 -24.81
N ILE A 182 18.09 -2.40 -24.42
CA ILE A 182 18.18 -3.72 -23.80
C ILE A 182 17.75 -4.88 -24.70
N ARG A 183 17.69 -4.67 -26.02
CA ARG A 183 17.22 -5.70 -26.98
C ARG A 183 18.00 -7.02 -26.91
N SER A 184 19.30 -6.96 -26.60
CA SER A 184 20.15 -8.15 -26.47
C SER A 184 19.74 -9.07 -25.31
N LEU A 185 18.97 -8.57 -24.33
CA LEU A 185 18.49 -9.39 -23.20
C LEU A 185 17.39 -10.38 -23.60
N ALA A 186 16.76 -10.23 -24.77
CA ALA A 186 15.55 -10.98 -25.15
C ALA A 186 15.71 -12.52 -25.14
N ASN A 187 16.94 -13.02 -25.32
CA ASN A 187 17.23 -14.45 -25.35
C ASN A 187 17.68 -15.01 -23.99
N LEU A 188 17.88 -14.17 -22.98
CA LEU A 188 18.38 -14.54 -21.66
C LEU A 188 17.28 -15.12 -20.75
N THR A 189 16.49 -16.03 -21.31
CA THR A 189 15.28 -16.64 -20.71
C THR A 189 15.53 -17.47 -19.44
N ASN A 190 16.79 -17.60 -19.03
CA ASN A 190 17.22 -18.29 -17.82
C ASN A 190 17.45 -17.35 -16.62
N LEU A 191 17.31 -16.03 -16.79
CA LEU A 191 17.48 -15.06 -15.72
C LEU A 191 16.42 -15.21 -14.63
N ASP A 192 16.89 -15.26 -13.39
CA ASP A 192 16.10 -15.22 -12.15
C ASP A 192 16.15 -13.82 -11.51
N TYR A 193 17.28 -13.11 -11.64
CA TYR A 193 17.51 -11.79 -11.04
C TYR A 193 18.07 -10.79 -12.05
N LEU A 194 17.42 -9.64 -12.19
CA LEU A 194 17.83 -8.59 -13.14
C LEU A 194 17.83 -7.21 -12.49
N ARG A 195 19.00 -6.55 -12.48
CA ARG A 195 19.20 -5.18 -11.98
C ARG A 195 19.65 -4.27 -13.10
N LEU A 196 18.82 -3.28 -13.42
CA LEU A 196 19.01 -2.30 -14.48
C LEU A 196 18.67 -0.87 -14.00
N GLU A 197 18.53 -0.67 -12.68
CA GLU A 197 18.29 0.63 -12.09
C GLU A 197 19.40 1.65 -12.42
N GLU A 198 19.07 2.94 -12.39
CA GLU A 198 20.03 4.01 -12.64
C GLU A 198 20.69 3.91 -14.03
N ASN A 199 19.86 3.83 -15.06
CA ASN A 199 20.25 3.81 -16.46
C ASN A 199 19.38 4.83 -17.24
N SER A 200 19.29 4.70 -18.57
CA SER A 200 18.47 5.56 -19.45
C SER A 200 17.52 4.72 -20.31
N ILE A 201 16.93 3.67 -19.72
CA ILE A 201 16.03 2.74 -20.41
C ILE A 201 14.63 3.33 -20.46
N SER A 202 14.01 3.34 -21.64
CA SER A 202 12.58 3.63 -21.81
C SER A 202 11.82 2.41 -22.35
N GLU A 203 12.46 1.62 -23.23
CA GLU A 203 11.83 0.52 -23.94
C GLU A 203 12.17 -0.84 -23.31
N ILE A 204 11.17 -1.51 -22.74
CA ILE A 204 11.34 -2.80 -22.05
C ILE A 204 10.77 -4.01 -22.79
N SER A 205 10.49 -3.90 -24.09
CA SER A 205 9.94 -5.00 -24.91
C SER A 205 10.77 -6.30 -24.87
N ALA A 206 12.09 -6.19 -24.67
CA ALA A 206 13.01 -7.32 -24.53
C ALA A 206 12.72 -8.20 -23.30
N LEU A 207 12.05 -7.66 -22.27
CA LEU A 207 11.76 -8.39 -21.04
C LEU A 207 10.60 -9.40 -21.18
N SER A 208 9.80 -9.30 -22.25
CA SER A 208 8.58 -10.10 -22.44
C SER A 208 8.79 -11.62 -22.49
N LEU A 209 10.00 -12.10 -22.80
CA LEU A 209 10.31 -13.53 -22.81
C LEU A 209 11.03 -14.01 -21.54
N LEU A 210 11.33 -13.10 -20.61
CA LEU A 210 12.09 -13.39 -19.39
C LEU A 210 11.18 -13.88 -18.26
N THR A 211 10.40 -14.92 -18.55
CA THR A 211 9.30 -15.38 -17.67
C THR A 211 9.76 -16.01 -16.35
N LYS A 212 11.07 -16.25 -16.19
CA LYS A 212 11.71 -16.79 -14.97
C LYS A 212 12.20 -15.72 -14.00
N VAL A 213 12.26 -14.45 -14.41
CA VAL A 213 12.76 -13.39 -13.53
C VAL A 213 11.82 -13.25 -12.33
N GLU A 214 12.37 -13.47 -11.14
CA GLU A 214 11.68 -13.38 -9.85
C GLU A 214 11.74 -11.97 -9.28
N LYS A 215 12.87 -11.27 -9.49
CA LYS A 215 13.12 -9.93 -8.97
C LYS A 215 13.71 -9.03 -10.03
N LEU A 216 13.06 -7.87 -10.21
CA LEU A 216 13.37 -6.93 -11.25
C LEU A 216 13.52 -5.51 -10.67
N TRP A 217 14.71 -4.96 -10.82
CA TRP A 217 15.00 -3.57 -10.46
C TRP A 217 15.15 -2.71 -11.72
N LEU A 218 14.27 -1.73 -11.84
CA LEU A 218 14.16 -0.81 -12.98
C LEU A 218 14.08 0.66 -12.53
N HIS A 219 14.23 0.95 -11.23
CA HIS A 219 14.07 2.30 -10.70
C HIS A 219 15.10 3.29 -11.26
N ASN A 220 14.78 4.58 -11.30
CA ASN A 220 15.62 5.63 -11.89
C ASN A 220 15.92 5.35 -13.38
N ASN A 221 14.88 5.18 -14.20
CA ASN A 221 14.93 5.05 -15.66
C ASN A 221 13.86 5.97 -16.29
N GLN A 222 13.50 5.74 -17.55
CA GLN A 222 12.55 6.56 -18.33
C GLN A 222 11.40 5.70 -18.89
N ILE A 223 10.99 4.66 -18.14
CA ILE A 223 9.98 3.69 -18.58
C ILE A 223 8.58 4.27 -18.38
N ASP A 224 7.76 4.24 -19.42
CA ASP A 224 6.35 4.66 -19.39
C ASP A 224 5.37 3.49 -19.59
N GLU A 225 5.77 2.46 -20.34
CA GLU A 225 4.93 1.34 -20.76
C GLU A 225 5.28 0.02 -20.07
N LEU A 226 4.30 -0.58 -19.37
CA LEU A 226 4.49 -1.83 -18.61
C LEU A 226 3.97 -3.09 -19.31
N SER A 227 3.41 -2.98 -20.52
CA SER A 227 2.85 -4.13 -21.25
C SER A 227 3.81 -5.32 -21.41
N PRO A 228 5.15 -5.17 -21.55
CA PRO A 228 6.06 -6.31 -21.63
C PRO A 228 6.18 -7.13 -20.33
N LEU A 229 5.79 -6.56 -19.18
CA LEU A 229 5.82 -7.26 -17.90
C LEU A 229 4.65 -8.25 -17.74
N GLN A 230 3.62 -8.16 -18.59
CA GLN A 230 2.41 -8.98 -18.51
C GLN A 230 2.67 -10.48 -18.65
N SER A 231 3.82 -10.92 -19.19
CA SER A 231 4.16 -12.34 -19.35
C SER A 231 5.09 -12.88 -18.25
N MET A 232 5.52 -12.03 -17.30
CA MET A 232 6.53 -12.39 -16.30
C MET A 232 5.91 -13.12 -15.11
N SER A 233 5.49 -14.37 -15.32
CA SER A 233 4.75 -15.18 -14.34
C SER A 233 5.49 -15.50 -13.03
N ALA A 234 6.83 -15.50 -13.05
CA ALA A 234 7.64 -15.73 -11.86
C ALA A 234 7.89 -14.46 -11.03
N LEU A 235 7.49 -13.28 -11.52
CA LEU A 235 7.84 -12.01 -10.89
C LEU A 235 7.16 -11.85 -9.53
N THR A 236 7.98 -11.67 -8.50
CA THR A 236 7.56 -11.47 -7.10
C THR A 236 7.90 -10.09 -6.57
N GLU A 237 8.96 -9.46 -7.08
CA GLU A 237 9.46 -8.18 -6.59
C GLU A 237 9.79 -7.25 -7.77
N LEU A 238 9.12 -6.10 -7.82
CA LEU A 238 9.23 -5.12 -8.90
C LEU A 238 9.52 -3.72 -8.37
N HIS A 239 10.67 -3.16 -8.74
CA HIS A 239 11.06 -1.80 -8.35
C HIS A 239 11.03 -0.87 -9.57
N LEU A 240 10.04 0.02 -9.61
CA LEU A 240 9.81 0.97 -10.71
C LEU A 240 9.92 2.43 -10.28
N LYS A 241 10.40 2.70 -9.06
CA LYS A 241 10.51 4.06 -8.52
C LYS A 241 11.22 5.02 -9.49
N ASN A 242 10.79 6.28 -9.59
CA ASN A 242 11.40 7.31 -10.43
C ASN A 242 11.51 6.87 -11.90
N ASN A 243 10.35 6.62 -12.51
CA ASN A 243 10.18 6.36 -13.93
C ASN A 243 9.06 7.28 -14.46
N GLU A 244 8.56 7.00 -15.66
CA GLU A 244 7.56 7.81 -16.35
C GLU A 244 6.22 7.07 -16.51
N VAL A 245 5.98 6.02 -15.69
CA VAL A 245 4.81 5.14 -15.80
C VAL A 245 3.52 5.92 -15.54
N THR A 246 2.55 5.76 -16.43
CA THR A 246 1.21 6.38 -16.35
C THR A 246 0.06 5.38 -16.28
N ASP A 247 0.35 4.08 -16.42
CA ASP A 247 -0.67 3.02 -16.45
C ASP A 247 -0.10 1.74 -15.83
N ILE A 248 -0.80 1.22 -14.82
CA ILE A 248 -0.46 -0.05 -14.16
C ILE A 248 -1.45 -1.18 -14.40
N ASP A 249 -2.39 -1.03 -15.34
CA ASP A 249 -3.25 -2.14 -15.83
C ASP A 249 -2.43 -3.40 -16.16
N PRO A 250 -1.22 -3.32 -16.78
CA PRO A 250 -0.39 -4.51 -17.03
C PRO A 250 -0.02 -5.33 -15.79
N LEU A 251 -0.08 -4.73 -14.60
CA LEU A 251 0.21 -5.40 -13.33
C LEU A 251 -1.05 -6.06 -12.72
N VAL A 252 -2.25 -5.74 -13.22
CA VAL A 252 -3.54 -6.12 -12.64
C VAL A 252 -4.37 -6.97 -13.61
N TRP A 253 -4.49 -8.28 -13.35
CA TRP A 253 -5.57 -9.18 -13.82
C TRP A 253 -5.34 -10.62 -13.30
N SER A 254 -6.41 -11.43 -13.14
CA SER A 254 -6.29 -12.86 -12.77
C SER A 254 -7.22 -13.80 -13.54
N GLN A 255 -6.71 -15.01 -13.81
CA GLN A 255 -7.33 -16.35 -13.89
C GLN A 255 -6.65 -17.17 -15.00
N GLY A 256 -5.57 -17.88 -14.66
CA GLY A 256 -4.97 -18.94 -15.49
C GLY A 256 -3.84 -18.50 -16.44
N GLU A 257 -2.65 -19.08 -16.18
CA GLU A 257 -1.43 -19.15 -17.00
C GLU A 257 -0.83 -17.85 -17.58
N GLY A 258 0.27 -17.38 -16.97
CA GLY A 258 1.29 -16.60 -17.67
C GLY A 258 1.43 -15.12 -17.32
N ARG A 259 0.63 -14.55 -16.41
CA ARG A 259 0.74 -13.14 -15.98
C ARG A 259 1.49 -12.96 -14.65
N PRO A 260 2.05 -11.77 -14.32
CA PRO A 260 2.69 -11.48 -13.03
C PRO A 260 1.68 -11.56 -11.87
N GLY A 261 1.31 -12.79 -11.51
CA GLY A 261 0.29 -13.12 -10.51
C GLY A 261 0.87 -13.32 -9.11
N ASN A 262 2.19 -13.45 -9.00
CA ASN A 262 2.92 -13.78 -7.77
C ASN A 262 3.59 -12.56 -7.13
N LEU A 263 3.23 -11.35 -7.55
CA LEU A 263 3.78 -10.13 -6.97
C LEU A 263 3.54 -10.11 -5.45
N LEU A 264 4.63 -9.91 -4.72
CA LEU A 264 4.65 -9.71 -3.27
C LEU A 264 4.98 -8.26 -2.94
N PHE A 265 5.78 -7.60 -3.79
CA PHE A 265 6.21 -6.22 -3.58
C PHE A 265 6.28 -5.43 -4.90
N VAL A 266 5.77 -4.19 -4.88
CA VAL A 266 5.89 -3.22 -5.99
C VAL A 266 6.19 -1.81 -5.47
N ASP A 267 7.25 -1.17 -5.96
CA ASP A 267 7.54 0.25 -5.69
C ASP A 267 7.28 1.11 -6.93
N LEU A 268 6.27 1.99 -6.85
CA LEU A 268 5.81 2.87 -7.93
C LEU A 268 6.04 4.36 -7.64
N ARG A 269 6.74 4.73 -6.55
CA ARG A 269 6.98 6.13 -6.19
C ARG A 269 7.68 6.92 -7.30
N GLY A 270 7.43 8.22 -7.43
CA GLY A 270 8.07 9.06 -8.44
C GLY A 270 7.70 8.70 -9.88
N ASN A 271 6.53 8.11 -10.11
CA ASN A 271 5.95 7.88 -11.44
C ASN A 271 4.85 8.92 -11.74
N LYS A 272 4.26 8.85 -12.94
CA LYS A 272 3.21 9.75 -13.42
C LYS A 272 1.81 9.12 -13.33
N LEU A 273 1.59 8.33 -12.28
CA LEU A 273 0.31 7.69 -12.03
C LEU A 273 -0.74 8.71 -11.61
N ASP A 274 -1.97 8.51 -12.09
CA ASP A 274 -3.12 9.24 -11.55
C ASP A 274 -3.51 8.61 -10.21
N LEU A 275 -3.01 9.14 -9.11
CA LEU A 275 -3.34 8.64 -7.78
C LEU A 275 -4.51 9.40 -7.13
N THR A 276 -5.42 9.97 -7.94
CA THR A 276 -6.70 10.46 -7.45
C THR A 276 -7.63 9.29 -7.10
N GLN A 277 -8.60 9.54 -6.22
CA GLN A 277 -9.58 8.54 -5.83
C GLN A 277 -10.38 8.06 -7.05
N ASP A 278 -10.68 6.76 -7.13
CA ASP A 278 -11.40 6.09 -8.23
C ASP A 278 -10.75 6.14 -9.63
N SER A 279 -9.54 6.68 -9.76
CA SER A 279 -8.77 6.56 -11.00
C SER A 279 -8.48 5.09 -11.30
N SER A 280 -8.27 4.75 -12.58
CA SER A 280 -7.89 3.38 -12.97
C SER A 280 -6.63 2.91 -12.24
N ASP A 281 -5.63 3.78 -12.11
CA ASP A 281 -4.39 3.48 -11.39
C ASP A 281 -4.63 3.24 -9.90
N MET A 282 -5.49 4.03 -9.25
CA MET A 282 -5.78 3.85 -7.83
C MET A 282 -6.56 2.56 -7.58
N LEU A 283 -7.56 2.25 -8.42
CA LEU A 283 -8.30 0.98 -8.36
C LEU A 283 -7.37 -0.22 -8.57
N ASN A 284 -6.39 -0.10 -9.46
CA ASN A 284 -5.36 -1.10 -9.67
C ASN A 284 -4.43 -1.26 -8.46
N VAL A 285 -4.02 -0.15 -7.84
CA VAL A 285 -3.25 -0.17 -6.59
C VAL A 285 -4.04 -0.88 -5.49
N GLU A 286 -5.32 -0.59 -5.34
CA GLU A 286 -6.20 -1.22 -4.35
C GLU A 286 -6.40 -2.71 -4.60
N GLU A 287 -6.57 -3.12 -5.86
CA GLU A 287 -6.67 -4.54 -6.23
C GLU A 287 -5.37 -5.30 -5.94
N LEU A 288 -4.20 -4.69 -6.15
CA LEU A 288 -2.93 -5.29 -5.74
C LEU A 288 -2.84 -5.42 -4.22
N ARG A 289 -3.25 -4.39 -3.47
CA ARG A 289 -3.31 -4.45 -2.00
C ARG A 289 -4.27 -5.53 -1.51
N SER A 290 -5.43 -5.70 -2.14
CA SER A 290 -6.45 -6.69 -1.78
C SER A 290 -5.92 -8.12 -1.87
N ARG A 291 -4.95 -8.35 -2.78
CA ARG A 291 -4.24 -9.62 -2.97
C ARG A 291 -3.06 -9.84 -2.01
N GLY A 292 -2.78 -8.88 -1.13
CA GLY A 292 -1.65 -8.93 -0.19
C GLY A 292 -0.32 -8.47 -0.76
N VAL A 293 -0.31 -7.77 -1.91
CA VAL A 293 0.91 -7.17 -2.46
C VAL A 293 1.28 -5.93 -1.65
N GLU A 294 2.52 -5.88 -1.17
CA GLU A 294 3.09 -4.67 -0.56
C GLU A 294 3.40 -3.66 -1.67
N ILE A 295 2.55 -2.64 -1.83
CA ILE A 295 2.68 -1.62 -2.87
C ILE A 295 2.96 -0.25 -2.26
N THR A 296 4.04 0.38 -2.72
CA THR A 296 4.41 1.74 -2.33
C THR A 296 4.17 2.70 -3.50
N THR A 297 3.38 3.74 -3.28
CA THR A 297 3.09 4.81 -4.26
C THR A 297 3.52 6.16 -3.70
N ASP A 298 3.52 7.19 -4.54
CA ASP A 298 3.50 8.56 -4.01
C ASP A 298 2.22 8.79 -3.18
N PRO A 299 2.23 9.78 -2.27
CA PRO A 299 1.01 10.13 -1.54
C PRO A 299 -0.11 10.44 -2.54
N PRO A 300 -1.33 9.90 -2.35
CA PRO A 300 -2.44 10.20 -3.23
C PRO A 300 -2.66 11.71 -3.29
N VAL A 301 -2.91 12.22 -4.50
CA VAL A 301 -3.23 13.63 -4.70
C VAL A 301 -4.65 13.82 -4.22
N MET A 302 -4.80 14.15 -2.94
CA MET A 302 -6.09 14.57 -2.40
C MET A 302 -6.48 15.91 -3.03
N THR A 303 -7.40 15.88 -3.99
CA THR A 303 -8.10 17.09 -4.41
C THR A 303 -8.93 17.56 -3.21
N ALA A 304 -8.69 18.79 -2.76
CA ALA A 304 -9.45 19.36 -1.64
C ALA A 304 -10.96 19.27 -1.93
N PRO A 305 -11.78 18.81 -0.97
CA PRO A 305 -13.23 18.77 -1.17
C PRO A 305 -13.74 20.19 -1.40
N LYS A 306 -14.71 20.31 -2.32
CA LYS A 306 -15.44 21.57 -2.52
C LYS A 306 -16.06 22.00 -1.18
N SER A 307 -16.04 23.31 -0.92
CA SER A 307 -16.76 23.94 0.20
C SER A 307 -18.19 23.44 0.33
N TRP A 308 -18.75 23.40 1.55
CA TRP A 308 -20.16 23.11 1.80
C TRP A 308 -21.08 23.99 0.92
N GLU A 309 -21.98 23.37 0.16
CA GLU A 309 -22.95 24.03 -0.71
C GLU A 309 -24.35 24.05 -0.08
N SER A 310 -25.21 25.01 -0.44
CA SER A 310 -26.60 25.03 0.02
C SER A 310 -27.43 23.94 -0.66
N GLY A 311 -28.10 23.10 0.12
CA GLY A 311 -29.09 22.12 -0.34
C GLY A 311 -30.54 22.59 -0.15
N PRO A 312 -31.53 21.79 -0.59
CA PRO A 312 -32.94 22.09 -0.40
C PRO A 312 -33.34 22.09 1.09
N SER A 313 -33.80 23.23 1.59
CA SER A 313 -34.24 23.39 2.99
C SER A 313 -35.44 22.51 3.32
N LEU A 314 -35.57 22.17 4.60
CA LEU A 314 -36.77 21.59 5.19
C LEU A 314 -37.96 22.56 5.09
N ASP A 315 -39.19 22.03 5.07
CA ASP A 315 -40.41 22.86 5.08
C ASP A 315 -40.62 23.57 6.44
N THR A 316 -40.03 23.05 7.52
CA THR A 316 -40.14 23.60 8.87
C THR A 316 -38.80 23.56 9.57
N SER A 317 -38.36 24.70 10.09
CA SER A 317 -37.10 24.80 10.83
C SER A 317 -37.15 24.06 12.16
N ARG A 318 -36.17 23.18 12.40
CA ARG A 318 -36.17 22.28 13.54
C ARG A 318 -34.79 21.80 13.96
N TYR A 319 -34.68 21.41 15.23
CA TYR A 319 -33.47 20.87 15.85
C TYR A 319 -33.79 19.70 16.77
N GLY A 320 -32.78 18.90 17.10
CA GLY A 320 -32.94 17.66 17.88
C GLY A 320 -33.78 16.62 17.15
N LEU A 321 -33.77 16.68 15.82
CA LEU A 321 -34.27 15.64 14.93
C LEU A 321 -33.28 14.48 14.87
N ALA A 322 -33.76 13.30 14.49
CA ALA A 322 -32.89 12.21 14.07
C ALA A 322 -32.92 12.07 12.54
N THR A 323 -31.84 11.55 11.98
CA THR A 323 -31.73 11.25 10.55
C THR A 323 -31.30 9.81 10.32
N VAL A 324 -31.89 9.17 9.32
CA VAL A 324 -31.46 7.84 8.84
C VAL A 324 -31.49 7.81 7.31
N ALA A 325 -30.65 6.97 6.71
CA ALA A 325 -30.61 6.75 5.26
C ALA A 325 -31.12 5.34 4.92
N TYR A 326 -31.87 5.21 3.82
CA TYR A 326 -32.30 3.92 3.27
C TYR A 326 -32.64 4.02 1.79
N LYS A 327 -32.15 3.06 0.99
CA LYS A 327 -32.38 2.97 -0.46
C LYS A 327 -32.19 4.31 -1.19
N GLY A 328 -31.10 4.99 -0.88
CA GLY A 328 -30.74 6.25 -1.53
C GLY A 328 -31.59 7.45 -1.09
N LYS A 329 -32.33 7.34 0.01
CA LYS A 329 -33.17 8.43 0.55
C LYS A 329 -32.84 8.72 2.00
N THR A 330 -33.13 9.95 2.40
CA THR A 330 -32.88 10.45 3.75
C THR A 330 -34.17 10.71 4.46
N TYR A 331 -34.30 10.28 5.72
CA TYR A 331 -35.48 10.50 6.54
C TYR A 331 -35.12 11.39 7.72
N ALA A 332 -35.80 12.52 7.85
CA ALA A 332 -35.69 13.46 8.96
C ALA A 332 -36.90 13.31 9.88
N ILE A 333 -36.67 12.92 11.14
CA ILE A 333 -37.72 12.48 12.06
C ILE A 333 -37.81 13.42 13.27
N GLY A 334 -39.00 13.96 13.52
CA GLY A 334 -39.32 14.71 14.74
C GLY A 334 -38.55 16.02 14.86
N GLY A 335 -38.19 16.40 16.09
CA GLY A 335 -37.47 17.64 16.42
C GLY A 335 -38.35 18.71 17.08
N TRP A 336 -37.70 19.73 17.63
CA TRP A 336 -38.33 20.90 18.26
C TRP A 336 -38.64 21.97 17.20
N ASN A 337 -39.55 22.89 17.51
CA ASN A 337 -39.89 24.09 16.71
C ASN A 337 -40.87 23.88 15.53
N GLY A 338 -41.81 22.94 15.66
CA GLY A 338 -42.88 22.73 14.68
C GLY A 338 -43.79 21.55 15.04
N PRO A 339 -44.78 21.20 14.18
CA PRO A 339 -45.49 19.93 14.31
C PRO A 339 -44.50 18.76 14.15
N THR A 340 -44.73 17.65 14.87
CA THR A 340 -43.93 16.45 14.70
C THR A 340 -44.21 15.84 13.34
N VAL A 341 -43.19 15.85 12.48
CA VAL A 341 -43.26 15.36 11.10
C VAL A 341 -42.19 14.31 10.86
N LEU A 342 -42.45 13.49 9.85
CA LEU A 342 -41.46 12.66 9.17
C LEU A 342 -41.36 13.20 7.75
N GLU A 343 -40.18 13.62 7.35
CA GLU A 343 -39.93 14.06 5.97
C GLU A 343 -38.86 13.18 5.34
N VAL A 344 -39.05 12.83 4.07
CA VAL A 344 -38.08 12.11 3.26
C VAL A 344 -37.52 13.00 2.16
N PHE A 345 -36.19 13.07 2.06
CA PHE A 345 -35.47 13.72 0.98
C PHE A 345 -35.10 12.70 -0.08
N ASP A 346 -35.47 13.00 -1.32
CA ASP A 346 -35.07 12.25 -2.51
C ASP A 346 -34.01 13.06 -3.28
N PRO A 347 -32.75 12.60 -3.32
CA PRO A 347 -31.68 13.32 -4.00
C PRO A 347 -31.89 13.40 -5.51
N SER A 348 -32.66 12.47 -6.11
CA SER A 348 -32.90 12.47 -7.56
C SER A 348 -33.83 13.59 -8.01
N THR A 349 -34.66 14.09 -7.09
CA THR A 349 -35.60 15.19 -7.35
C THR A 349 -35.28 16.45 -6.55
N GLU A 350 -34.24 16.40 -5.71
CA GLU A 350 -33.82 17.49 -4.80
C GLU A 350 -34.99 18.06 -3.98
N SER A 351 -35.87 17.18 -3.49
CA SER A 351 -37.11 17.60 -2.83
C SER A 351 -37.44 16.80 -1.59
N TRP A 352 -38.02 17.47 -0.60
CA TRP A 352 -38.60 16.85 0.59
C TRP A 352 -40.06 16.45 0.34
N THR A 353 -40.49 15.35 0.95
CA THR A 353 -41.89 14.90 0.99
C THR A 353 -42.27 14.55 2.42
N THR A 354 -43.40 15.09 2.89
CA THR A 354 -43.95 14.73 4.21
C THR A 354 -44.63 13.35 4.15
N LEU A 355 -44.28 12.50 5.10
CA LEU A 355 -44.84 11.16 5.31
C LEU A 355 -45.77 11.15 6.54
N SER A 356 -46.37 9.99 6.84
CA SER A 356 -47.23 9.85 8.02
C SER A 356 -46.49 10.25 9.30
N PRO A 357 -47.06 11.13 10.13
CA PRO A 357 -46.35 11.67 11.30
C PRO A 357 -46.22 10.62 12.41
N PRO A 358 -45.16 10.69 13.22
CA PRO A 358 -45.03 9.83 14.39
C PRO A 358 -46.23 9.96 15.35
N PRO A 359 -46.72 8.86 15.96
CA PRO A 359 -47.85 8.88 16.89
C PRO A 359 -47.62 9.78 18.11
N ILE A 360 -46.38 9.84 18.58
CA ILE A 360 -45.96 10.67 19.72
C ILE A 360 -45.03 11.76 19.22
N SER A 361 -45.18 12.96 19.79
CA SER A 361 -44.30 14.09 19.52
C SER A 361 -42.89 13.81 20.05
N GLN A 362 -41.93 13.69 19.13
CA GLN A 362 -40.57 13.28 19.48
C GLN A 362 -39.57 14.41 19.34
N SER A 363 -38.70 14.52 20.33
CA SER A 363 -37.49 15.28 20.19
C SER A 363 -36.38 14.75 21.08
N GLY A 364 -35.13 14.87 20.61
CA GLY A 364 -33.98 14.25 21.27
C GLY A 364 -34.05 12.72 21.23
N LEU A 365 -34.62 12.18 20.15
CA LEU A 365 -34.69 10.75 19.89
C LEU A 365 -33.38 10.26 19.25
N ALA A 366 -33.05 8.99 19.47
CA ALA A 366 -32.10 8.26 18.62
C ALA A 366 -32.89 7.51 17.55
N ALA A 367 -32.32 7.29 16.36
CA ALA A 367 -32.96 6.48 15.33
C ALA A 367 -31.95 5.62 14.59
N ALA A 368 -32.40 4.44 14.13
CA ALA A 368 -31.62 3.55 13.28
C ALA A 368 -32.54 2.84 12.28
N GLN A 369 -31.98 2.42 11.16
CA GLN A 369 -32.71 1.74 10.10
C GLN A 369 -32.23 0.29 9.96
N VAL A 370 -33.17 -0.66 9.94
CA VAL A 370 -32.90 -2.08 9.66
C VAL A 370 -34.03 -2.64 8.79
N ASP A 371 -33.67 -3.31 7.70
CA ASP A 371 -34.58 -4.08 6.82
C ASP A 371 -35.90 -3.37 6.44
N GLY A 372 -35.82 -2.12 5.97
CA GLY A 372 -37.02 -1.35 5.58
C GLY A 372 -37.83 -0.75 6.72
N TYR A 373 -37.36 -0.86 7.96
CA TYR A 373 -37.97 -0.25 9.14
C TYR A 373 -37.06 0.81 9.75
N ILE A 374 -37.67 1.92 10.17
CA ILE A 374 -37.01 2.95 10.98
C ILE A 374 -37.47 2.78 12.42
N TYR A 375 -36.51 2.60 13.33
CA TYR A 375 -36.76 2.52 14.76
C TYR A 375 -36.34 3.84 15.39
N THR A 376 -37.18 4.36 16.29
CA THR A 376 -36.89 5.54 17.09
C THR A 376 -36.89 5.17 18.56
N PHE A 377 -35.92 5.66 19.31
CA PHE A 377 -35.65 5.25 20.70
C PHE A 377 -35.64 6.44 21.62
N GLY A 378 -36.60 6.45 22.55
CA GLY A 378 -36.70 7.46 23.59
C GLY A 378 -37.02 8.85 23.04
N SER A 379 -37.53 9.71 23.91
CA SER A 379 -37.62 11.15 23.68
C SER A 379 -37.88 11.85 25.02
N TYR A 380 -37.70 13.16 25.04
CA TYR A 380 -38.04 13.95 26.22
C TYR A 380 -39.54 13.79 26.57
N GLY A 381 -39.83 13.25 27.75
CA GLY A 381 -41.19 12.96 28.23
C GLY A 381 -41.78 11.61 27.79
N TRP A 382 -41.07 10.83 26.97
CA TRP A 382 -41.46 9.48 26.53
C TRP A 382 -40.25 8.54 26.48
N GLU A 383 -39.46 8.58 27.55
CA GLU A 383 -38.10 8.07 27.61
C GLU A 383 -37.96 6.56 27.35
N GLU A 384 -39.01 5.78 27.58
CA GLU A 384 -39.01 4.32 27.38
C GLU A 384 -39.58 3.87 26.03
N THR A 385 -40.06 4.81 25.22
CA THR A 385 -40.85 4.49 24.03
C THR A 385 -39.98 4.12 22.85
N VAL A 386 -40.39 3.05 22.14
CA VAL A 386 -39.87 2.70 20.82
C VAL A 386 -41.01 2.80 19.81
N GLN A 387 -40.83 3.63 18.77
CA GLN A 387 -41.75 3.68 17.63
C GLN A 387 -41.05 3.12 16.39
N VAL A 388 -41.79 2.32 15.63
CA VAL A 388 -41.29 1.64 14.43
C VAL A 388 -42.11 2.09 13.23
N TYR A 389 -41.44 2.61 12.22
CA TYR A 389 -42.03 3.04 10.97
C TYR A 389 -41.72 2.03 9.86
N ASP A 390 -42.77 1.47 9.27
CA ASP A 390 -42.70 0.62 8.08
C ASP A 390 -42.66 1.54 6.84
N ILE A 391 -41.49 1.61 6.21
CA ILE A 391 -41.23 2.54 5.09
C ILE A 391 -42.13 2.22 3.89
N ASP A 392 -42.34 0.94 3.58
CA ASP A 392 -43.11 0.53 2.41
C ASP A 392 -44.62 0.76 2.60
N LYS A 393 -45.10 0.73 3.84
CA LYS A 393 -46.52 0.94 4.17
C LYS A 393 -46.89 2.36 4.57
N ASP A 394 -45.90 3.22 4.81
CA ASP A 394 -46.08 4.53 5.41
C ASP A 394 -46.90 4.46 6.73
N GLN A 395 -46.50 3.56 7.62
CA GLN A 395 -47.26 3.29 8.85
C GLN A 395 -46.36 3.16 10.08
N TRP A 396 -46.83 3.76 11.17
CA TRP A 396 -46.20 3.66 12.49
C TRP A 396 -46.84 2.57 13.34
N SER A 397 -45.99 1.95 14.16
CA SER A 397 -46.35 1.01 15.20
C SER A 397 -45.45 1.21 16.42
N PHE A 398 -45.74 0.52 17.51
CA PHE A 398 -44.88 0.52 18.70
C PHE A 398 -44.00 -0.73 18.74
N GLY A 399 -42.73 -0.53 19.06
CA GLY A 399 -41.75 -1.59 19.26
C GLY A 399 -41.68 -2.07 20.73
N PRO A 400 -40.72 -2.96 21.06
CA PRO A 400 -40.47 -3.37 22.44
C PRO A 400 -39.98 -2.20 23.27
N VAL A 401 -40.55 -2.03 24.47
CA VAL A 401 -40.19 -0.96 25.42
C VAL A 401 -38.69 -0.99 25.73
N LEU A 402 -38.05 0.18 25.77
CA LEU A 402 -36.65 0.30 26.15
C LEU A 402 -36.42 -0.24 27.57
N PRO A 403 -35.34 -1.00 27.84
CA PRO A 403 -35.06 -1.53 29.18
C PRO A 403 -34.88 -0.45 30.25
N ARG A 404 -34.52 0.77 29.83
CA ARG A 404 -34.38 1.95 30.68
C ARG A 404 -34.77 3.20 29.91
N GLY A 405 -35.56 4.06 30.54
CA GLY A 405 -35.91 5.36 29.96
C GLY A 405 -34.68 6.23 29.70
N MET A 406 -34.53 6.68 28.45
CA MET A 406 -33.52 7.65 28.03
C MET A 406 -34.01 8.60 26.93
N TYR A 407 -33.28 9.69 26.76
CA TYR A 407 -33.32 10.57 25.61
C TYR A 407 -31.90 11.05 25.31
N TRP A 408 -31.67 11.70 24.17
CA TRP A 408 -30.35 12.19 23.76
C TRP A 408 -29.28 11.08 23.68
N ALA A 409 -29.70 9.85 23.42
CA ALA A 409 -28.80 8.76 23.02
C ALA A 409 -28.48 8.87 21.52
N THR A 410 -27.58 8.01 21.06
CA THR A 410 -27.41 7.71 19.64
C THR A 410 -27.79 6.24 19.35
N ALA A 411 -28.08 5.91 18.09
CA ALA A 411 -28.43 4.55 17.69
C ALA A 411 -27.77 4.18 16.37
N GLU A 412 -27.11 3.02 16.32
CA GLU A 412 -26.41 2.51 15.15
C GLU A 412 -26.86 1.09 14.81
N SER A 413 -26.96 0.75 13.52
CA SER A 413 -27.31 -0.60 13.07
C SER A 413 -26.11 -1.36 12.55
N ILE A 414 -25.91 -2.60 13.03
CA ILE A 414 -24.92 -3.55 12.49
C ILE A 414 -25.62 -4.89 12.29
N GLY A 415 -25.76 -5.29 11.02
CA GLY A 415 -26.59 -6.43 10.65
C GLY A 415 -28.06 -6.22 11.07
N ASN A 416 -28.62 -7.16 11.81
CA ASN A 416 -29.99 -7.08 12.33
C ASN A 416 -30.09 -6.46 13.74
N ASN A 417 -28.97 -5.99 14.29
CA ASN A 417 -28.92 -5.44 15.64
C ASN A 417 -28.87 -3.92 15.60
N ILE A 418 -29.62 -3.28 16.49
CA ILE A 418 -29.55 -1.84 16.73
C ILE A 418 -28.94 -1.61 18.11
N TYR A 419 -27.89 -0.80 18.17
CA TYR A 419 -27.15 -0.46 19.38
C TYR A 419 -27.52 0.95 19.80
N VAL A 420 -28.26 1.08 20.91
CA VAL A 420 -28.62 2.37 21.52
C VAL A 420 -27.56 2.70 22.58
N VAL A 421 -26.79 3.76 22.33
CA VAL A 421 -25.57 4.08 23.08
C VAL A 421 -25.71 5.40 23.84
N GLY A 422 -25.45 5.33 25.16
CA GLY A 422 -25.38 6.50 26.02
C GLY A 422 -26.73 7.16 26.30
N GLY A 423 -26.74 8.49 26.31
CA GLY A 423 -27.93 9.30 26.51
C GLY A 423 -28.05 9.88 27.92
N TYR A 424 -29.26 10.32 28.25
CA TYR A 424 -29.57 10.99 29.50
C TYR A 424 -30.84 10.39 30.12
N SER A 425 -30.81 10.22 31.44
CA SER A 425 -31.97 9.83 32.24
C SER A 425 -32.24 10.90 33.30
N SER A 426 -33.36 10.80 34.01
CA SER A 426 -33.67 11.70 35.15
C SER A 426 -32.55 11.78 36.22
N ASN A 427 -31.65 10.78 36.26
CA ASN A 427 -30.53 10.70 37.20
C ASN A 427 -29.19 11.15 36.60
N GLY A 428 -29.15 11.63 35.36
CA GLY A 428 -27.94 12.10 34.67
C GLY A 428 -27.58 11.29 33.42
N PRO A 429 -26.39 11.57 32.84
CA PRO A 429 -25.87 10.91 31.65
C PRO A 429 -25.68 9.40 31.86
N LEU A 430 -25.79 8.64 30.78
CA LEU A 430 -25.71 7.18 30.76
C LEU A 430 -24.46 6.70 30.04
N SER A 431 -23.91 5.57 30.50
CA SER A 431 -22.86 4.80 29.82
C SER A 431 -23.41 3.55 29.13
N THR A 432 -24.70 3.26 29.27
CA THR A 432 -25.29 1.98 28.87
C THR A 432 -25.34 1.80 27.36
N VAL A 433 -25.14 0.55 26.92
CA VAL A 433 -25.35 0.10 25.54
C VAL A 433 -26.46 -0.95 25.53
N TYR A 434 -27.62 -0.62 24.96
CA TYR A 434 -28.70 -1.59 24.76
C TYR A 434 -28.76 -2.05 23.32
N ILE A 435 -28.94 -3.35 23.12
CA ILE A 435 -28.91 -3.98 21.80
C ILE A 435 -30.30 -4.56 21.54
N LEU A 436 -30.97 -4.08 20.50
CA LEU A 436 -32.22 -4.65 20.00
C LEU A 436 -31.91 -5.57 18.83
N ASP A 437 -32.21 -6.86 18.99
CA ASP A 437 -32.30 -7.78 17.85
C ASP A 437 -33.65 -7.57 17.16
N THR A 438 -33.61 -7.04 15.94
CA THR A 438 -34.82 -6.70 15.18
C THR A 438 -35.57 -7.92 14.63
N THR A 439 -34.94 -9.09 14.59
CA THR A 439 -35.59 -10.34 14.14
C THR A 439 -36.42 -10.97 15.24
N THR A 440 -35.94 -10.90 16.48
CA THR A 440 -36.62 -11.48 17.65
C THR A 440 -37.38 -10.43 18.46
N LEU A 441 -37.13 -9.14 18.22
CA LEU A 441 -37.64 -8.01 18.98
C LEU A 441 -37.31 -8.11 20.47
N THR A 442 -36.12 -8.62 20.79
CA THR A 442 -35.64 -8.78 22.16
C THR A 442 -34.45 -7.88 22.45
N TRP A 443 -34.37 -7.43 23.70
CA TRP A 443 -33.28 -6.60 24.19
C TRP A 443 -32.21 -7.44 24.89
N SER A 444 -30.95 -7.08 24.64
CA SER A 444 -29.81 -7.43 25.48
C SER A 444 -29.05 -6.15 25.86
N GLN A 445 -28.10 -6.28 26.79
CA GLN A 445 -27.21 -5.20 27.19
C GLN A 445 -25.77 -5.59 26.83
N GLY A 446 -25.07 -4.71 26.13
CA GLY A 446 -23.64 -4.82 25.90
C GLY A 446 -22.83 -4.16 27.01
N SER A 447 -21.50 -4.20 26.88
CA SER A 447 -20.58 -3.57 27.82
C SER A 447 -20.76 -2.06 27.84
N ASP A 448 -20.85 -1.51 29.05
CA ASP A 448 -20.99 -0.07 29.26
C ASP A 448 -19.78 0.70 28.71
N MET A 449 -20.04 1.90 28.19
CA MET A 449 -19.00 2.87 27.83
C MET A 449 -18.08 3.16 29.03
N PRO A 450 -16.77 3.39 28.80
CA PRO A 450 -15.81 3.77 29.84
C PRO A 450 -16.18 5.00 30.67
N ALA A 451 -16.98 5.92 30.10
CA ALA A 451 -17.58 7.02 30.83
C ALA A 451 -18.99 7.34 30.29
N PRO A 452 -19.90 7.90 31.12
CA PRO A 452 -21.21 8.35 30.66
C PRO A 452 -21.13 9.48 29.63
N ALA A 453 -21.97 9.44 28.59
CA ALA A 453 -22.03 10.47 27.56
C ALA A 453 -23.49 10.86 27.26
N GLN A 454 -23.77 12.17 27.28
CA GLN A 454 -25.04 12.74 26.84
C GLN A 454 -24.89 13.28 25.41
N ILE A 455 -25.88 13.07 24.56
CA ILE A 455 -25.84 13.44 23.13
C ILE A 455 -24.50 13.05 22.47
N PRO A 456 -24.09 11.76 22.58
CA PRO A 456 -22.90 11.32 21.87
C PRO A 456 -23.18 11.34 20.37
N ALA A 457 -22.16 11.67 19.58
CA ALA A 457 -22.16 11.36 18.16
C ALA A 457 -21.65 9.93 17.97
N SER A 458 -22.17 9.22 16.98
CA SER A 458 -21.63 7.91 16.61
C SER A 458 -21.57 7.72 15.10
N ALA A 459 -20.71 6.79 14.68
CA ALA A 459 -20.65 6.31 13.32
C ALA A 459 -20.19 4.84 13.29
N VAL A 460 -20.61 4.09 12.27
CA VAL A 460 -20.21 2.68 12.08
C VAL A 460 -19.14 2.57 11.00
N TYR A 461 -17.99 2.01 11.35
CA TYR A 461 -16.94 1.69 10.40
C TYR A 461 -16.48 0.24 10.58
N ARG A 462 -16.51 -0.54 9.49
CA ARG A 462 -16.11 -1.97 9.47
C ARG A 462 -16.71 -2.82 10.61
N GLY A 463 -17.96 -2.54 10.97
CA GLY A 463 -18.67 -3.28 12.02
C GLY A 463 -18.33 -2.87 13.46
N GLU A 464 -17.59 -1.78 13.66
CA GLU A 464 -17.33 -1.17 14.97
C GLU A 464 -18.08 0.16 15.10
N ILE A 465 -18.54 0.49 16.31
CA ILE A 465 -19.24 1.74 16.61
C ILE A 465 -18.25 2.72 17.23
N TYR A 466 -17.96 3.82 16.54
CA TYR A 466 -17.13 4.91 17.04
C TYR A 466 -18.01 5.90 17.79
N ALA A 467 -17.66 6.23 19.04
CA ALA A 467 -18.44 7.15 19.87
C ALA A 467 -17.64 8.39 20.27
N PHE A 468 -18.26 9.56 20.09
CA PHE A 468 -17.69 10.88 20.37
C PHE A 468 -18.55 11.64 21.40
N PRO A 469 -17.97 12.55 22.21
CA PRO A 469 -16.55 12.93 22.28
C PRO A 469 -15.71 11.97 23.15
N LEU A 470 -16.25 10.80 23.51
CA LEU A 470 -15.55 9.82 24.35
C LEU A 470 -14.28 9.27 23.69
N ASN A 471 -14.22 9.24 22.35
CA ASN A 471 -13.12 8.72 21.54
C ASN A 471 -12.81 7.25 21.85
N HIS A 472 -13.86 6.45 21.94
CA HIS A 472 -13.76 4.99 22.06
C HIS A 472 -14.61 4.34 20.99
N LYS A 473 -14.12 3.20 20.49
CA LYS A 473 -14.86 2.35 19.57
C LYS A 473 -15.31 1.07 20.27
N TYR A 474 -16.53 0.65 20.00
CA TYR A 474 -17.13 -0.58 20.51
C TYR A 474 -17.09 -1.65 19.43
N ASN A 475 -16.53 -2.80 19.78
CA ASN A 475 -16.52 -3.98 18.93
C ASN A 475 -17.63 -4.94 19.41
N PRO A 476 -18.71 -5.15 18.62
CA PRO A 476 -19.80 -6.03 19.01
C PRO A 476 -19.43 -7.52 19.07
N GLU A 477 -18.39 -7.97 18.36
CA GLU A 477 -17.97 -9.37 18.36
C GLU A 477 -17.26 -9.73 19.67
N THR A 478 -16.50 -8.79 20.23
CA THR A 478 -15.77 -8.98 21.49
C THR A 478 -16.46 -8.36 22.70
N ASP A 479 -17.56 -7.63 22.49
CA ASP A 479 -18.30 -6.89 23.53
C ASP A 479 -17.36 -5.98 24.37
N SER A 480 -16.56 -5.16 23.69
CA SER A 480 -15.53 -4.36 24.37
C SER A 480 -15.29 -2.99 23.74
N TRP A 481 -14.94 -2.03 24.58
CA TRP A 481 -14.54 -0.68 24.18
C TRP A 481 -13.02 -0.52 24.13
N THR A 482 -12.50 0.10 23.07
CA THR A 482 -11.08 0.47 22.93
C THR A 482 -10.93 1.96 22.63
N PRO A 483 -9.98 2.68 23.26
CA PRO A 483 -9.73 4.08 22.98
C PRO A 483 -9.10 4.27 21.60
N PHE A 484 -9.33 5.44 21.00
CA PHE A 484 -8.64 5.91 19.80
C PHE A 484 -8.28 7.40 19.93
N THR A 485 -7.49 7.93 18.99
CA THR A 485 -7.03 9.32 19.06
C THR A 485 -8.21 10.29 18.94
N GLY A 486 -8.35 11.21 19.90
CA GLY A 486 -9.45 12.18 19.91
C GLY A 486 -9.26 13.35 18.94
N ALA A 487 -10.38 13.94 18.51
CA ALA A 487 -10.40 15.08 17.59
C ALA A 487 -9.63 16.29 18.17
N PRO A 488 -8.73 16.93 17.39
CA PRO A 488 -7.95 18.09 17.84
C PRO A 488 -8.79 19.28 18.31
N SER A 489 -9.92 19.55 17.65
CA SER A 489 -10.77 20.70 17.99
C SER A 489 -11.69 20.45 19.18
N GLY A 490 -11.91 19.19 19.55
CA GLY A 490 -12.76 18.80 20.68
C GLY A 490 -14.22 19.24 20.52
N HIS A 491 -14.84 18.93 19.36
CA HIS A 491 -16.23 19.22 18.89
C HIS A 491 -17.38 19.23 19.92
N GLY A 492 -17.15 18.77 21.16
CA GLY A 492 -18.06 18.95 22.28
C GLY A 492 -19.28 18.04 22.21
N TYR A 493 -20.42 18.51 22.73
CA TYR A 493 -21.68 17.76 22.70
C TYR A 493 -22.46 18.06 21.42
N ALA A 494 -23.36 17.14 21.02
CA ALA A 494 -24.30 17.36 19.93
C ALA A 494 -23.67 17.73 18.57
N SER A 495 -22.45 17.25 18.33
CA SER A 495 -21.89 17.07 16.99
C SER A 495 -22.54 15.86 16.32
N GLU A 496 -22.41 15.77 15.01
CA GLU A 496 -22.80 14.58 14.24
C GLU A 496 -21.55 13.88 13.71
N ALA A 497 -21.60 12.55 13.65
CA ALA A 497 -20.54 11.74 13.09
C ALA A 497 -21.12 10.92 11.93
N VAL A 498 -20.43 10.90 10.80
CA VAL A 498 -20.89 10.24 9.58
C VAL A 498 -19.75 9.48 8.97
N THR A 499 -19.94 8.18 8.75
CA THR A 499 -19.01 7.40 7.93
C THR A 499 -19.31 7.67 6.46
N ALA A 500 -18.30 8.20 5.77
CA ALA A 500 -18.33 8.38 4.33
C ALA A 500 -17.13 7.62 3.74
N GLU A 501 -17.43 6.65 2.88
CA GLU A 501 -16.44 5.77 2.25
C GLU A 501 -15.55 5.05 3.29
N SER A 502 -14.28 5.45 3.39
CA SER A 502 -13.32 4.83 4.30
C SER A 502 -13.02 5.65 5.56
N GLU A 503 -13.75 6.75 5.77
CA GLU A 503 -13.42 7.78 6.76
C GLU A 503 -14.64 8.19 7.60
N ILE A 504 -14.40 8.83 8.75
CA ILE A 504 -15.44 9.36 9.63
C ILE A 504 -15.34 10.88 9.68
N TYR A 505 -16.42 11.56 9.31
CA TYR A 505 -16.55 13.01 9.39
C TYR A 505 -17.22 13.37 10.70
N LEU A 506 -16.54 14.15 11.53
CA LEU A 506 -17.08 14.73 12.75
C LEU A 506 -17.42 16.19 12.47
N ILE A 507 -18.69 16.56 12.69
CA ILE A 507 -19.26 17.79 12.14
C ILE A 507 -19.91 18.60 13.25
N GLY A 508 -19.61 19.90 13.32
CA GLY A 508 -20.29 20.87 14.18
C GLY A 508 -20.19 20.55 15.67
N GLY A 509 -21.26 20.82 16.41
CA GLY A 509 -21.36 20.59 17.86
C GLY A 509 -21.26 21.86 18.70
N THR A 510 -21.08 21.70 20.01
CA THR A 510 -21.03 22.81 20.97
C THR A 510 -20.17 22.50 22.20
N PRO A 511 -19.42 23.47 22.79
CA PRO A 511 -18.60 23.27 23.99
C PRO A 511 -19.39 22.99 25.28
N GLY A 512 -20.68 22.64 25.20
CA GLY A 512 -21.55 22.39 26.35
C GLY A 512 -22.26 23.63 26.89
N ASN A 513 -22.22 24.75 26.16
CA ASN A 513 -23.13 25.86 26.38
C ASN A 513 -23.88 26.18 25.09
N ILE A 514 -25.20 26.34 25.18
CA ILE A 514 -26.11 26.56 24.04
C ILE A 514 -25.85 27.85 23.24
N TYR A 515 -24.80 28.62 23.59
CA TYR A 515 -24.50 29.93 23.03
C TYR A 515 -23.48 29.89 21.89
N GLN A 516 -22.76 28.79 21.70
CA GLN A 516 -21.73 28.66 20.66
C GLN A 516 -21.93 27.35 19.90
N ALA A 517 -22.19 27.46 18.60
CA ALA A 517 -22.27 26.36 17.67
C ALA A 517 -20.98 26.32 16.84
N TYR A 518 -20.37 25.14 16.71
CA TYR A 518 -19.18 24.96 15.91
C TYR A 518 -19.53 24.82 14.43
N LYS A 519 -18.67 25.39 13.60
CA LYS A 519 -18.67 25.18 12.14
C LYS A 519 -17.73 24.05 11.74
N THR A 520 -16.82 23.71 12.64
CA THR A 520 -15.69 22.83 12.37
C THR A 520 -16.16 21.49 11.83
N THR A 521 -15.46 21.03 10.80
CA THR A 521 -15.55 19.67 10.28
C THR A 521 -14.15 19.06 10.28
N GLU A 522 -13.98 17.93 10.96
CA GLU A 522 -12.72 17.18 10.99
C GLU A 522 -12.95 15.76 10.48
N ILE A 523 -11.98 15.23 9.74
CA ILE A 523 -12.04 13.89 9.17
C ILE A 523 -11.07 13.01 9.95
N TYR A 524 -11.60 11.91 10.48
CA TYR A 524 -10.86 10.86 11.13
C TYR A 524 -10.63 9.71 10.15
N ASP A 525 -9.36 9.32 10.01
CA ASP A 525 -8.92 8.13 9.30
C ASP A 525 -8.78 6.97 10.32
N PRO A 526 -9.71 6.00 10.32
CA PRO A 526 -9.67 4.89 11.27
C PRO A 526 -8.55 3.88 11.02
N LEU A 527 -7.95 3.86 9.82
CA LEU A 527 -6.84 2.94 9.49
C LEU A 527 -5.52 3.44 10.08
N ASN A 528 -5.31 4.76 10.04
CA ASN A 528 -4.08 5.39 10.51
C ASN A 528 -4.21 6.04 11.91
N ASP A 529 -5.40 5.98 12.52
CA ASP A 529 -5.73 6.64 13.79
C ASP A 529 -5.30 8.11 13.80
N SER A 530 -5.69 8.84 12.75
CA SER A 530 -5.23 10.21 12.53
C SER A 530 -6.37 11.14 12.10
N TRP A 531 -6.17 12.43 12.36
CA TRP A 531 -7.15 13.47 12.05
C TRP A 531 -6.58 14.48 11.06
N ARG A 532 -7.48 15.03 10.25
CA ARG A 532 -7.21 16.22 9.44
C ARG A 532 -8.42 17.13 9.42
N THR A 533 -8.17 18.42 9.22
CA THR A 533 -9.22 19.42 9.03
C THR A 533 -9.74 19.38 7.59
N THR A 534 -11.03 19.67 7.42
CA THR A 534 -11.64 19.94 6.11
C THR A 534 -12.41 21.26 6.18
N GLU A 535 -13.14 21.60 5.11
CA GLU A 535 -13.95 22.82 5.05
C GLU A 535 -15.02 22.85 6.14
N ASP A 536 -15.12 24.02 6.77
CA ASP A 536 -16.11 24.31 7.81
C ASP A 536 -17.51 24.49 7.21
N LEU A 537 -18.55 24.12 7.98
CA LEU A 537 -19.93 24.49 7.65
C LEU A 537 -20.05 26.01 7.44
N ASN A 538 -20.90 26.43 6.51
CA ASN A 538 -21.20 27.85 6.31
C ASN A 538 -21.83 28.46 7.57
N ILE A 539 -22.67 27.69 8.27
CA ILE A 539 -23.35 28.07 9.50
C ILE A 539 -22.97 27.08 10.61
N GLY A 540 -22.63 27.58 11.81
CA GLY A 540 -22.33 26.72 12.94
C GLY A 540 -23.61 26.07 13.47
N ARG A 541 -23.61 24.76 13.70
CA ARG A 541 -24.81 23.99 14.08
C ARG A 541 -24.52 22.99 15.20
N TYR A 542 -25.52 22.73 16.03
CA TYR A 542 -25.60 21.59 16.94
C TYR A 542 -27.02 21.03 16.97
N GLN A 543 -27.19 19.77 17.40
CA GLN A 543 -28.49 19.07 17.37
C GLN A 543 -29.15 19.08 15.97
N PHE A 544 -28.34 18.92 14.93
CA PHE A 544 -28.77 18.73 13.55
C PHE A 544 -28.77 17.24 13.22
N GLY A 545 -29.26 16.85 12.05
CA GLY A 545 -29.01 15.50 11.53
C GLY A 545 -27.94 15.53 10.46
N ALA A 546 -27.11 14.50 10.37
CA ALA A 546 -26.19 14.32 9.26
C ALA A 546 -26.18 12.88 8.73
N LEU A 547 -25.80 12.72 7.46
CA LEU A 547 -25.65 11.42 6.82
C LEU A 547 -24.82 11.52 5.55
N TYR A 548 -24.34 10.37 5.09
CA TYR A 548 -23.67 10.19 3.80
C TYR A 548 -24.58 9.46 2.81
N LEU A 549 -24.64 9.97 1.57
CA LEU A 549 -25.45 9.45 0.49
C LEU A 549 -24.85 9.85 -0.85
N ASP A 550 -24.56 8.87 -1.72
CA ASP A 550 -24.11 9.05 -3.11
C ASP A 550 -22.96 10.08 -3.25
N GLY A 551 -21.86 9.89 -2.49
CA GLY A 551 -20.71 10.78 -2.53
C GLY A 551 -20.93 12.14 -1.86
N LYS A 552 -22.00 12.31 -1.08
CA LYS A 552 -22.32 13.59 -0.43
C LYS A 552 -22.67 13.40 1.03
N ILE A 553 -22.16 14.28 1.89
CA ILE A 553 -22.61 14.43 3.26
C ILE A 553 -23.62 15.56 3.30
N TYR A 554 -24.76 15.29 3.92
CA TYR A 554 -25.82 16.27 4.16
C TYR A 554 -25.84 16.62 5.64
N SER A 555 -25.87 17.92 5.95
CA SER A 555 -26.10 18.47 7.29
C SER A 555 -27.47 19.17 7.27
N ILE A 556 -28.38 18.75 8.14
CA ILE A 556 -29.83 19.00 8.00
C ILE A 556 -30.39 19.64 9.27
N GLY A 557 -30.87 20.88 9.14
CA GLY A 557 -31.51 21.62 10.22
C GLY A 557 -30.55 21.95 11.37
N GLY A 558 -31.03 21.80 12.59
CA GLY A 558 -30.26 22.08 13.81
C GLY A 558 -30.52 23.46 14.38
N ARG A 559 -29.62 23.90 15.27
CA ARG A 559 -29.77 25.15 15.98
C ARG A 559 -28.51 25.99 15.93
N ASN A 560 -28.71 27.29 15.68
CA ASN A 560 -27.74 28.35 15.87
C ASN A 560 -28.38 29.43 16.76
N LYS A 561 -27.63 30.08 17.65
CA LYS A 561 -28.18 31.14 18.50
C LYS A 561 -28.66 32.35 17.69
N GLU A 562 -27.95 32.72 16.62
CA GLU A 562 -28.24 33.94 15.85
C GLU A 562 -29.55 33.84 15.07
N ALA A 563 -29.91 32.65 14.58
CA ALA A 563 -31.09 32.42 13.75
C ALA A 563 -32.15 31.52 14.41
N GLY A 564 -31.84 30.84 15.52
CA GLY A 564 -32.76 29.94 16.22
C GLY A 564 -32.71 28.52 15.65
N ALA A 565 -33.87 27.89 15.49
CA ALA A 565 -33.97 26.63 14.78
C ALA A 565 -33.75 26.88 13.27
N GLU A 566 -33.02 25.98 12.63
CA GLU A 566 -32.65 26.07 11.21
C GLU A 566 -33.50 25.10 10.38
N ASP A 567 -33.89 25.51 9.18
CA ASP A 567 -34.44 24.65 8.12
C ASP A 567 -33.39 24.30 7.05
N SER A 568 -32.26 25.01 7.07
CA SER A 568 -31.23 24.93 6.03
C SER A 568 -30.55 23.57 6.00
N VAL A 569 -30.27 23.12 4.77
CA VAL A 569 -29.46 21.94 4.47
C VAL A 569 -28.15 22.40 3.85
N GLU A 570 -27.03 21.87 4.33
CA GLU A 570 -25.72 22.07 3.73
C GLU A 570 -25.21 20.72 3.20
N VAL A 571 -24.55 20.75 2.05
CA VAL A 571 -24.11 19.57 1.34
C VAL A 571 -22.60 19.67 1.10
N LEU A 572 -21.85 18.74 1.66
CA LEU A 572 -20.45 18.54 1.36
C LEU A 572 -20.35 17.42 0.32
N THR A 573 -19.79 17.70 -0.85
CA THR A 573 -19.42 16.61 -1.75
C THR A 573 -18.16 15.96 -1.19
N VAL A 574 -18.31 14.71 -0.74
CA VAL A 574 -17.21 13.83 -0.37
C VAL A 574 -16.62 13.36 -1.69
N ASN A 575 -15.58 14.07 -2.12
CA ASN A 575 -14.75 13.82 -3.30
C ASN A 575 -15.51 13.42 -4.60
N PRO A 576 -15.79 14.37 -5.52
CA PRO A 576 -16.19 14.04 -6.88
C PRO A 576 -15.06 13.49 -7.75
#